data_AF-A0A7Z0QMK9-F1
#
_entry.id   AF-A0A7Z0QMK9-F1
#
_cell.length_a   1.000
_cell.length_b   1.000
_cell.length_c   1.000
_cell.angle_alpha   90.00
_cell.angle_beta   90.00
_cell.angle_gamma   90.00
#
_symmetry.space_group_name_H-M   'P 1'
#
loop_
_entity.id
_entity.type
_entity.pdbx_description
1 polymer ?
#
loop_
_entity_poly.entity_id
_entity_poly.type
_entity_poly.pdbx_seq_one_letter_code
_entity_poly.pdbx_strand_id
1 'polypeptide(L)'
;MTWTLAQRQRVALEHQILQNEGFTQFGVYHHASDDTYSAGGTATTSSGRNYRLYCPIPAGYPTERPSLYITDPQPLLNYHGAAISGLGVSHAMHTLEPHAVGWVQICHWRSARWHAGIVLQKVFLKALLWFEAYEQHLATGRDLADFFRTMQEAA
;
A
#
# COMPACT_ATOMS: atom_id res chain seq x y z
N MET A 1 -13.28 19.01 -6.39
CA MET A 1 -14.25 18.54 -5.36
C MET A 1 -13.69 18.96 -4.00
N THR A 2 -14.53 19.29 -3.03
CA THR A 2 -14.09 19.77 -1.71
C THR A 2 -14.33 18.70 -0.66
N TRP A 3 -13.34 18.43 0.19
CA TRP A 3 -13.47 17.44 1.28
C TRP A 3 -14.52 17.87 2.30
N THR A 4 -15.46 16.98 2.61
CA THR A 4 -16.45 17.21 3.66
C THR A 4 -15.81 17.16 5.05
N LEU A 5 -16.47 17.77 6.04
CA LEU A 5 -16.01 17.72 7.43
C LEU A 5 -15.83 16.27 7.92
N ALA A 6 -16.79 15.39 7.62
CA ALA A 6 -16.74 13.98 8.00
C ALA A 6 -15.54 13.26 7.38
N GLN A 7 -15.20 13.56 6.13
CA GLN A 7 -14.02 12.97 5.49
C GLN A 7 -12.72 13.48 6.12
N ARG A 8 -12.61 14.79 6.41
CA ARG A 8 -11.43 15.35 7.10
C ARG A 8 -11.24 14.73 8.49
N GLN A 9 -12.31 14.60 9.25
CA GLN A 9 -12.32 13.90 10.54
C GLN A 9 -11.88 12.44 10.39
N ARG A 10 -12.39 11.75 9.36
CA ARG A 10 -12.00 10.38 9.07
C ARG A 10 -10.51 10.26 8.78
N VAL A 11 -9.95 11.10 7.92
CA VAL A 11 -8.52 11.05 7.57
C VAL A 11 -7.63 11.39 8.78
N ALA A 12 -8.05 12.31 9.64
CA ALA A 12 -7.36 12.60 10.90
C ALA A 12 -7.38 11.39 11.85
N LEU A 13 -8.51 10.68 11.95
CA LEU A 13 -8.62 9.44 12.74
C LEU A 13 -7.71 8.34 12.19
N GLU A 14 -7.61 8.18 10.86
CA GLU A 14 -6.68 7.20 10.26
C GLU A 14 -5.24 7.42 10.73
N HIS A 15 -4.79 8.68 10.79
CA HIS A 15 -3.47 9.00 11.31
C HIS A 15 -3.30 8.58 12.77
N GLN A 16 -4.30 8.87 13.61
CA GLN A 16 -4.28 8.46 15.03
C GLN A 16 -4.24 6.94 15.19
N ILE A 17 -5.01 6.20 14.40
CA ILE A 17 -5.00 4.72 14.41
C ILE A 17 -3.60 4.21 14.06
N LEU A 18 -2.96 4.75 13.01
CA LEU A 18 -1.59 4.36 12.66
C LEU A 18 -0.62 4.58 13.83
N GLN A 19 -0.67 5.75 14.48
CA GLN A 19 0.24 6.04 15.60
C GLN A 19 -0.02 5.13 16.80
N ASN A 20 -1.29 4.87 17.14
CA ASN A 20 -1.68 4.09 18.31
C ASN A 20 -1.45 2.59 18.14
N GLU A 21 -1.49 2.07 16.91
CA GLU A 21 -1.29 0.65 16.61
C GLU A 21 0.17 0.30 16.27
N GLY A 22 1.11 1.23 16.48
CA GLY A 22 2.54 0.99 16.29
C GLY A 22 3.03 1.13 14.85
N PHE A 23 2.23 1.75 13.96
CA PHE A 23 2.58 2.06 12.58
C PHE A 23 3.18 3.48 12.45
N THR A 24 4.02 3.88 13.42
CA THR A 24 4.56 5.25 13.54
C THR A 24 5.50 5.63 12.40
N GLN A 25 6.00 4.66 11.62
CA GLN A 25 6.75 4.88 10.39
C GLN A 25 5.88 5.39 9.22
N PHE A 26 4.55 5.36 9.37
CA PHE A 26 3.60 5.85 8.39
C PHE A 26 2.79 7.03 8.93
N GLY A 27 2.50 7.97 8.03
CA GLY A 27 1.72 9.17 8.35
C GLY A 27 0.64 9.43 7.32
N VAL A 28 -0.25 10.36 7.67
CA VAL A 28 -1.20 10.95 6.73
C VAL A 28 -0.89 12.44 6.61
N TYR A 29 -0.87 12.92 5.37
CA TYR A 29 -0.36 14.24 5.00
C TYR A 29 -1.43 14.98 4.21
N HIS A 30 -1.64 16.25 4.53
CA HIS A 30 -2.52 17.17 3.80
C HIS A 30 -1.68 18.06 2.90
N HIS A 31 -2.05 18.12 1.63
CA HIS A 31 -1.46 18.99 0.63
C HIS A 31 -2.36 20.20 0.43
N ALA A 32 -2.05 21.30 1.13
CA ALA A 32 -2.94 22.46 1.20
C ALA A 32 -3.12 23.18 -0.16
N SER A 33 -2.17 23.03 -1.08
CA SER A 33 -2.21 23.68 -2.40
C SER A 33 -3.32 23.17 -3.31
N ASP A 34 -3.66 21.89 -3.21
CA ASP A 34 -4.68 21.23 -4.03
C ASP A 34 -5.83 20.64 -3.18
N ASP A 35 -5.79 20.84 -1.86
CA ASP A 35 -6.69 20.26 -0.87
C ASP A 35 -6.81 18.74 -1.04
N THR A 36 -5.68 18.05 -1.16
CA THR A 36 -5.64 16.58 -1.25
C THR A 36 -4.96 15.96 -0.04
N TYR A 37 -5.16 14.65 0.13
CA TYR A 37 -4.53 13.89 1.20
C TYR A 37 -3.78 12.70 0.62
N SER A 38 -2.68 12.35 1.26
CA SER A 38 -1.94 11.12 0.99
C SER A 38 -1.50 10.49 2.30
N ALA A 39 -1.35 9.18 2.32
CA ALA A 39 -0.61 8.49 3.36
C ALA A 39 0.69 7.91 2.80
N GLY A 40 1.65 7.61 3.66
CA GLY A 40 2.91 7.03 3.20
C GLY A 40 3.96 7.02 4.29
N GLY A 41 5.16 6.57 3.92
CA GLY A 41 6.30 6.46 4.82
C GLY A 41 7.30 5.43 4.31
N THR A 42 8.24 5.04 5.18
CA THR A 42 9.29 4.07 4.87
C THR A 42 9.07 2.81 5.69
N ALA A 43 9.03 1.66 5.04
CA ALA A 43 9.07 0.36 5.69
C ALA A 43 10.49 -0.20 5.66
N THR A 44 10.94 -0.79 6.76
CA THR A 44 12.20 -1.55 6.83
C THR A 44 11.89 -3.02 7.04
N THR A 45 12.44 -3.89 6.19
CA THR A 45 12.26 -5.34 6.30
C THR A 45 13.12 -5.94 7.40
N SER A 46 12.85 -7.20 7.75
CA SER A 46 13.69 -8.00 8.65
C SER A 46 15.14 -8.13 8.16
N SER A 47 15.37 -8.08 6.85
CA SER A 47 16.70 -8.05 6.22
C SER A 47 17.38 -6.66 6.26
N GLY A 48 16.71 -5.63 6.80
CA GLY A 48 17.23 -4.27 6.90
C GLY A 48 17.09 -3.42 5.63
N ARG A 49 16.37 -3.90 4.60
CA ARG A 49 16.12 -3.11 3.38
C ARG A 49 14.98 -2.14 3.58
N ASN A 50 15.10 -0.96 2.97
CA ASN A 50 14.11 0.09 3.06
C ASN A 50 13.28 0.20 1.78
N TYR A 51 11.99 0.43 1.95
CA TYR A 51 11.03 0.63 0.87
C TYR A 51 10.15 1.84 1.16
N ARG A 52 9.99 2.75 0.19
CA ARG A 52 9.12 3.92 0.34
C ARG A 52 7.75 3.65 -0.24
N LEU A 53 6.72 3.94 0.55
CA LEU A 53 5.32 3.80 0.17
C LEU A 53 4.66 5.15 -0.05
N TYR A 54 3.80 5.22 -1.07
CA TYR A 54 2.91 6.35 -1.34
C TYR A 54 1.48 5.83 -1.55
N CYS A 55 0.54 6.41 -0.83
CA CYS A 55 -0.87 6.04 -0.81
C CYS A 55 -1.71 7.29 -1.07
N PRO A 56 -2.04 7.64 -2.33
CA PRO A 56 -2.94 8.74 -2.59
C PRO A 56 -4.33 8.41 -2.02
N ILE A 57 -4.90 9.31 -1.21
CA ILE A 57 -6.22 9.12 -0.63
C ILE A 57 -7.25 9.73 -1.60
N PRO A 58 -8.14 8.92 -2.18
CA PRO A 58 -9.08 9.39 -3.19
C PRO A 58 -10.15 10.30 -2.58
N ALA A 59 -10.74 11.18 -3.39
CA ALA A 59 -11.79 12.09 -2.95
C ALA A 59 -13.06 11.35 -2.46
N GLY A 60 -13.28 10.11 -2.90
CA GLY A 60 -14.36 9.25 -2.39
C GLY A 60 -14.03 8.52 -1.08
N TYR A 61 -12.88 8.74 -0.45
CA TYR A 61 -12.56 8.07 0.82
C TYR A 61 -13.57 8.45 1.92
N PRO A 62 -14.01 7.51 2.78
CA PRO A 62 -13.57 6.11 2.91
C PRO A 62 -14.36 5.08 2.10
N THR A 63 -15.36 5.48 1.29
CA THR A 63 -16.11 4.52 0.48
C THR A 63 -15.35 4.06 -0.76
N GLU A 64 -14.42 4.88 -1.24
CA GLU A 64 -13.47 4.54 -2.31
C GLU A 64 -12.15 4.01 -1.73
N ARG A 65 -11.66 2.91 -2.30
CA ARG A 65 -10.42 2.24 -1.89
C ARG A 65 -9.20 3.05 -2.36
N PRO A 66 -8.24 3.39 -1.47
CA PRO A 66 -7.00 4.03 -1.90
C PRO A 66 -6.08 3.04 -2.63
N SER A 67 -5.25 3.56 -3.55
CA SER A 67 -4.12 2.82 -4.12
C SER A 67 -2.92 2.87 -3.18
N LEU A 68 -2.04 1.86 -3.25
CA LEU A 68 -0.80 1.83 -2.48
C LEU A 68 0.36 1.46 -3.39
N TYR A 69 1.32 2.37 -3.52
CA TYR A 69 2.45 2.25 -4.44
C TYR A 69 3.76 2.13 -3.70
N ILE A 70 4.67 1.33 -4.26
CA ILE A 70 6.10 1.31 -3.90
C ILE A 70 6.80 2.31 -4.83
N THR A 71 7.37 3.36 -4.24
CA THR A 71 8.01 4.45 -4.98
C THR A 71 9.54 4.41 -4.93
N ASP A 72 10.10 3.63 -4.01
CA ASP A 72 11.54 3.41 -3.89
C ASP A 72 11.81 2.01 -3.32
N PRO A 73 12.73 1.21 -3.90
CA PRO A 73 13.52 1.51 -5.09
C PRO A 73 12.69 1.53 -6.38
N GLN A 74 13.15 2.28 -7.38
CA GLN A 74 12.52 2.38 -8.71
C GLN A 74 13.59 2.25 -9.81
N PRO A 75 13.56 1.19 -10.65
CA PRO A 75 12.55 0.13 -10.69
C PRO A 75 12.67 -0.85 -9.52
N LEU A 76 11.55 -1.44 -9.12
CA LEU A 76 11.52 -2.60 -8.24
C LEU A 76 11.68 -3.86 -9.10
N LEU A 77 12.75 -4.63 -8.88
CA LEU A 77 13.14 -5.77 -9.72
C LEU A 77 12.66 -7.09 -9.13
N ASN A 78 12.31 -8.06 -9.97
CA ASN A 78 12.04 -9.42 -9.52
C ASN A 78 13.34 -10.22 -9.39
N TYR A 79 13.24 -11.50 -8.97
CA TYR A 79 14.36 -12.43 -8.85
C TYR A 79 15.20 -12.55 -10.14
N HIS A 80 14.57 -12.43 -11.31
CA HIS A 80 15.24 -12.50 -12.61
C HIS A 80 15.85 -11.16 -13.08
N GLY A 81 15.80 -10.11 -12.25
CA GLY A 81 16.29 -8.78 -12.59
C GLY A 81 15.37 -7.97 -13.52
N ALA A 82 14.14 -8.43 -13.77
CA ALA A 82 13.15 -7.71 -14.57
C ALA A 82 12.30 -6.79 -13.69
N ALA A 83 11.90 -5.62 -14.20
CA ALA A 83 11.05 -4.69 -13.46
C ALA A 83 9.65 -5.29 -13.22
N ILE A 84 9.21 -5.31 -11.96
CA ILE A 84 7.89 -5.83 -11.56
C ILE A 84 6.76 -5.03 -12.21
N SER A 85 6.92 -3.73 -12.39
CA SER A 85 5.94 -2.90 -13.09
C SER A 85 5.74 -3.30 -14.56
N GLY A 86 6.72 -3.95 -15.20
CA GLY A 86 6.56 -4.50 -16.55
C GLY A 86 5.64 -5.73 -16.63
N LEU A 87 5.30 -6.35 -15.49
CA LEU A 87 4.41 -7.51 -15.43
C LEU A 87 2.92 -7.14 -15.45
N GLY A 88 2.58 -5.87 -15.22
CA GLY A 88 1.20 -5.41 -15.05
C GLY A 88 0.54 -6.02 -13.80
N VAL A 89 -0.77 -6.28 -13.90
CA VAL A 89 -1.53 -7.00 -12.86
C VAL A 89 -1.02 -8.44 -12.75
N SER A 90 -0.49 -8.83 -11.58
CA SER A 90 0.03 -10.17 -11.36
C SER A 90 -0.50 -10.78 -10.06
N HIS A 91 -1.15 -11.94 -10.17
CA HIS A 91 -1.55 -12.72 -9.02
C HIS A 91 -0.33 -13.26 -8.25
N ALA A 92 0.65 -13.79 -8.99
CA ALA A 92 1.90 -14.33 -8.44
C ALA A 92 2.66 -13.30 -7.59
N MET A 93 2.71 -12.04 -8.04
CA MET A 93 3.41 -10.96 -7.35
C MET A 93 2.51 -10.13 -6.42
N HIS A 94 1.23 -10.47 -6.30
CA HIS A 94 0.26 -9.69 -5.55
C HIS A 94 0.27 -8.19 -5.92
N THR A 95 0.32 -7.88 -7.22
CA THR A 95 0.31 -6.51 -7.75
C THR A 95 -1.00 -6.18 -8.46
N LEU A 96 -1.33 -4.90 -8.49
CA LEU A 96 -2.39 -4.33 -9.34
C LEU A 96 -1.74 -3.54 -10.49
N GLU A 97 -2.57 -2.85 -11.27
CA GLU A 97 -2.10 -2.02 -12.38
C GLU A 97 -1.03 -1.03 -11.89
N PRO A 98 0.18 -1.05 -12.47
CA PRO A 98 1.25 -0.13 -12.10
C PRO A 98 0.87 1.32 -12.35
N HIS A 99 1.51 2.23 -11.61
CA HIS A 99 1.43 3.65 -11.97
C HIS A 99 2.14 3.90 -13.30
N ALA A 100 1.66 4.89 -14.08
CA ALA A 100 2.24 5.24 -15.38
C ALA A 100 3.75 5.59 -15.36
N VAL A 101 4.27 6.00 -14.20
CA VAL A 101 5.69 6.30 -13.99
C VAL A 101 6.52 5.07 -13.62
N GLY A 102 5.92 3.89 -13.54
CA GLY A 102 6.60 2.62 -13.25
C GLY A 102 6.58 2.19 -11.77
N TRP A 103 5.79 2.84 -10.91
CA TRP A 103 5.60 2.40 -9.52
C TRP A 103 4.75 1.14 -9.45
N VAL A 104 5.15 0.22 -8.58
CA VAL A 104 4.41 -1.04 -8.37
C VAL A 104 3.25 -0.78 -7.41
N GLN A 105 2.03 -1.13 -7.84
CA GLN A 105 0.86 -1.06 -6.97
C GLN A 105 0.67 -2.38 -6.21
N ILE A 106 0.63 -2.32 -4.88
CA ILE A 106 0.37 -3.49 -4.04
C ILE A 106 -1.13 -3.83 -4.05
N CYS A 107 -1.46 -5.11 -4.27
CA CYS A 107 -2.82 -5.62 -4.09
C CYS A 107 -3.12 -5.84 -2.60
N HIS A 108 -3.94 -4.96 -2.00
CA HIS A 108 -4.28 -5.02 -0.58
C HIS A 108 -5.70 -5.51 -0.27
N TRP A 109 -6.69 -4.99 -0.96
CA TRP A 109 -8.09 -5.42 -0.84
C TRP A 109 -8.70 -5.65 -2.20
N ARG A 110 -9.70 -6.53 -2.32
CA ARG A 110 -10.51 -6.62 -3.54
C ARG A 110 -11.46 -5.42 -3.60
N SER A 111 -11.58 -4.75 -4.75
CA SER A 111 -12.44 -3.56 -4.87
C SER A 111 -13.89 -3.83 -4.44
N ALA A 112 -14.46 -4.98 -4.84
CA ALA A 112 -15.83 -5.38 -4.47
C ALA A 112 -16.02 -5.71 -2.97
N ARG A 113 -14.95 -5.75 -2.19
CA ARG A 113 -14.98 -6.01 -0.73
C ARG A 113 -14.47 -4.84 0.09
N TRP A 114 -14.07 -3.75 -0.56
CA TRP A 114 -13.73 -2.54 0.16
C TRP A 114 -15.00 -1.94 0.78
N HIS A 115 -14.91 -1.51 2.03
CA HIS A 115 -15.96 -0.77 2.70
C HIS A 115 -15.34 0.24 3.66
N ALA A 116 -16.11 1.24 4.03
CA ALA A 116 -15.65 2.34 4.87
C ALA A 116 -15.17 1.92 6.28
N GLY A 117 -15.39 0.68 6.73
CA GLY A 117 -14.88 0.19 8.01
C GLY A 117 -13.42 -0.27 7.96
N ILE A 118 -12.83 -0.39 6.78
CA ILE A 118 -11.41 -0.73 6.62
C ILE A 118 -10.57 0.52 6.82
N VAL A 119 -9.52 0.40 7.64
CA VAL A 119 -8.62 1.50 8.03
C VAL A 119 -7.28 1.37 7.32
N LEU A 120 -6.55 2.48 7.18
CA LEU A 120 -5.24 2.54 6.53
C LEU A 120 -4.21 1.63 7.20
N GLN A 121 -4.35 1.36 8.50
CA GLN A 121 -3.50 0.40 9.19
C GLN A 121 -3.53 -0.98 8.50
N LYS A 122 -4.69 -1.47 8.07
CA LYS A 122 -4.79 -2.76 7.36
C LYS A 122 -4.13 -2.72 5.98
N VAL A 123 -4.19 -1.56 5.32
CA VAL A 123 -3.54 -1.31 4.03
C VAL A 123 -2.01 -1.36 4.20
N PHE A 124 -1.46 -0.68 5.20
CA PHE A 124 -0.02 -0.70 5.48
C PHE A 124 0.46 -2.04 6.05
N LEU A 125 -0.33 -2.73 6.86
CA LEU A 125 -0.02 -4.09 7.34
C LEU A 125 0.19 -5.03 6.17
N LYS A 126 -0.66 -4.96 5.15
CA LYS A 126 -0.46 -5.75 3.92
C LYS A 126 0.87 -5.41 3.24
N ALA A 127 1.27 -4.14 3.19
CA ALA A 127 2.54 -3.76 2.58
C ALA A 127 3.75 -4.30 3.35
N LEU A 128 3.72 -4.26 4.69
CA LEU A 128 4.76 -4.87 5.51
C LEU A 128 4.90 -6.37 5.20
N LEU A 129 3.78 -7.10 5.15
CA LEU A 129 3.78 -8.52 4.75
C LEU A 129 4.25 -8.73 3.31
N TRP A 130 3.89 -7.82 2.40
CA TRP A 130 4.32 -7.86 1.00
C TRP A 130 5.83 -7.72 0.88
N PHE A 131 6.45 -6.81 1.64
CA PHE A 131 7.90 -6.64 1.60
C PHE A 131 8.64 -7.85 2.15
N GLU A 132 8.19 -8.47 3.24
CA GLU A 132 8.82 -9.72 3.72
C GLU A 132 8.70 -10.85 2.69
N ALA A 133 7.53 -11.02 2.06
CA ALA A 133 7.35 -12.00 0.99
C ALA A 133 8.21 -11.68 -0.25
N TYR A 134 8.37 -10.39 -0.57
CA TYR A 134 9.22 -9.94 -1.66
C TYR A 134 10.71 -10.23 -1.39
N GLU A 135 11.19 -10.05 -0.17
CA GLU A 135 12.55 -10.46 0.21
C GLU A 135 12.74 -11.98 0.04
N GLN A 136 11.73 -12.79 0.40
CA GLN A 136 11.78 -14.24 0.15
C GLN A 136 11.77 -14.58 -1.34
N HIS A 137 11.02 -13.85 -2.15
CA HIS A 137 11.06 -13.98 -3.61
C HIS A 137 12.45 -13.66 -4.17
N LEU A 138 13.07 -12.56 -3.73
CA LEU A 138 14.44 -12.22 -4.14
C LEU A 138 15.47 -13.28 -3.72
N ALA A 139 15.25 -13.98 -2.60
CA ALA A 139 16.16 -15.02 -2.13
C ALA A 139 15.95 -16.38 -2.84
N THR A 140 14.71 -16.70 -3.25
CA THR A 140 14.34 -18.07 -3.64
C THR A 140 13.81 -18.20 -5.07
N GLY A 141 13.40 -17.10 -5.71
CA GLY A 141 12.70 -17.11 -6.99
C GLY A 141 11.24 -17.56 -6.94
N ARG A 142 10.72 -17.92 -5.76
CA ARG A 142 9.31 -18.34 -5.59
C ARG A 142 8.36 -17.15 -5.64
N ASP A 143 7.14 -17.36 -6.09
CA ASP A 143 6.11 -16.31 -6.18
C ASP A 143 5.73 -15.76 -4.81
N LEU A 144 5.31 -14.48 -4.75
CA LEU A 144 4.83 -13.86 -3.49
C LEU A 144 3.57 -14.57 -2.97
N ALA A 145 2.73 -15.08 -3.87
CA ALA A 145 1.51 -15.82 -3.54
C ALA A 145 1.78 -17.11 -2.74
N ASP A 146 2.99 -17.65 -2.79
CA ASP A 146 3.40 -18.81 -1.97
C ASP A 146 3.62 -18.44 -0.49
N PHE A 147 3.97 -17.19 -0.20
CA PHE A 147 4.35 -16.74 1.14
C PHE A 147 3.19 -16.11 1.90
N PHE A 148 2.26 -15.44 1.21
CA PHE A 148 1.10 -14.83 1.85
C PHE A 148 -0.03 -14.59 0.84
N ARG A 149 -1.26 -14.54 1.33
CA ARG A 149 -2.47 -14.38 0.51
C ARG A 149 -3.04 -12.97 0.64
N THR A 150 -3.94 -12.59 -0.26
CA THR A 150 -4.78 -11.38 -0.09
C THR A 150 -5.50 -11.44 1.27
N MET A 151 -5.66 -10.30 1.95
CA MET A 151 -6.32 -10.23 3.25
C MET A 151 -7.71 -10.89 3.17
N GLN A 152 -7.96 -11.84 4.07
CA GLN A 152 -9.28 -12.44 4.30
C GLN A 152 -9.89 -11.82 5.56
N GLU A 153 -11.21 -11.63 5.54
CA GLU A 153 -11.97 -11.17 6.71
C GLU A 153 -12.32 -12.39 7.59
N ALA A 154 -12.46 -12.16 8.90
CA ALA A 154 -13.19 -13.09 9.75
C ALA A 154 -14.67 -13.05 9.33
N ALA A 155 -15.27 -14.22 9.14
CA ALA A 155 -16.68 -14.37 8.78
C ALA A 155 -17.62 -13.84 9.87
#